data_AF-A0A132ETJ3-F1
#
_entry.id   AF-A0A132ETJ3-F1
#
_cell.length_a   1.000
_cell.length_b   1.000
_cell.length_c   1.000
_cell.angle_alpha   90.00
_cell.angle_beta   90.00
_cell.angle_gamma   90.00
#
_symmetry.space_group_name_H-M   'P 1'
#
loop_
_entity.id
_entity.type
_entity.pdbx_description
1 polymer ?
#
loop_
_entity_poly.entity_id
_entity_poly.type
_entity_poly.pdbx_seq_one_letter_code
_entity_poly.pdbx_strand_id
1 'polypeptide(L)'
;MLIGVPKEIKNHEYRVGLTPAGARELTRHGHKVLVQRGAGTAIGLLDDDYTAAGAALCDGADELFARADMIIKVKEPQPAECAMLRRGQILYAYLHLAPDPEQAAALVKSGAVCIAYETVTGPGGGLPLLAPMSEVAGRMSIQVAATHLESPRGGRGMLMAGVPGVPAAHVVVLGAGVVGTGALQMAVGLGARVTVLDTNVGRLRQLDLIFANRIATVCSNAQTIDEAVRDADVVIGAVLVPGASAPRLVTRDMIATMRAGAVVVDVAIDQGGCFETSHATTHAAPTYVVDGVVHYCVANMPGAVARTSTFALNNATLGHALALADKGWKRAMADDPHLRAGLNVCDGHITYEAVAQALGRPYVPATDMLA
;
A
#
# COMPACT_ATOMS: atom_id res chain seq x y z
N MET A 1 27.22 -7.57 -3.05
CA MET A 1 26.83 -7.57 -1.62
C MET A 1 26.03 -8.83 -1.27
N LEU A 2 25.72 -9.03 0.01
CA LEU A 2 24.81 -10.05 0.52
C LEU A 2 23.44 -9.43 0.80
N ILE A 3 22.40 -9.91 0.11
CA ILE A 3 21.01 -9.48 0.27
C ILE A 3 20.26 -10.53 1.11
N GLY A 4 19.60 -10.08 2.17
CA GLY A 4 18.76 -10.89 3.04
C GLY A 4 17.27 -10.69 2.75
N VAL A 5 16.52 -11.80 2.70
CA VAL A 5 15.06 -11.81 2.52
C VAL A 5 14.43 -12.60 3.67
N PRO A 6 14.07 -11.95 4.79
CA PRO A 6 13.43 -12.63 5.90
C PRO A 6 11.98 -12.98 5.57
N LYS A 7 11.43 -13.95 6.32
CA LYS A 7 10.00 -14.24 6.31
C LYS A 7 9.26 -13.08 6.99
N GLU A 8 8.16 -12.63 6.41
CA GLU A 8 7.32 -11.62 7.06
C GLU A 8 6.66 -12.19 8.33
N ILE A 9 6.68 -11.38 9.39
CA ILE A 9 6.17 -11.77 10.72
C ILE A 9 4.99 -10.92 11.18
N LYS A 10 4.61 -9.87 10.42
CA LYS A 10 3.40 -9.10 10.71
C LYS A 10 2.18 -10.02 10.54
N ASN A 11 1.20 -9.89 11.44
CA ASN A 11 0.02 -10.72 11.41
C ASN A 11 -0.71 -10.64 10.05
N HIS A 12 -1.08 -11.80 9.51
CA HIS A 12 -1.70 -11.96 8.18
C HIS A 12 -0.91 -11.32 7.02
N GLU A 13 0.41 -11.23 7.13
CA GLU A 13 1.29 -10.89 6.02
C GLU A 13 1.84 -12.17 5.38
N TYR A 14 1.40 -12.44 4.16
CA TYR A 14 1.78 -13.65 3.42
C TYR A 14 2.69 -13.35 2.22
N ARG A 15 2.93 -12.07 1.92
CA ARG A 15 3.86 -11.65 0.86
C ARG A 15 5.30 -11.89 1.31
N VAL A 16 6.21 -11.87 0.33
CA VAL A 16 7.66 -11.93 0.53
C VAL A 16 8.35 -10.78 -0.20
N GLY A 17 9.45 -10.28 0.38
CA GLY A 17 10.18 -9.11 -0.12
C GLY A 17 10.82 -9.31 -1.49
N LEU A 18 11.22 -10.54 -1.81
CA LEU A 18 11.88 -10.89 -3.07
C LEU A 18 11.36 -12.22 -3.61
N THR A 19 11.02 -12.28 -4.90
CA THR A 19 10.63 -13.52 -5.61
C THR A 19 11.84 -14.33 -6.07
N PRO A 20 11.69 -15.63 -6.42
CA PRO A 20 12.76 -16.40 -7.06
C PRO A 20 13.31 -15.75 -8.34
N ALA A 21 12.47 -15.07 -9.13
CA ALA A 21 12.92 -14.33 -10.31
C ALA A 21 13.83 -13.14 -9.93
N GLY A 22 13.45 -12.37 -8.90
CA GLY A 22 14.29 -11.29 -8.38
C GLY A 22 15.60 -11.80 -7.76
N ALA A 23 15.56 -12.94 -7.06
CA ALA A 23 16.74 -13.60 -6.53
C ALA A 23 17.70 -14.02 -7.65
N ARG A 24 17.18 -14.62 -8.72
CA ARG A 24 17.97 -14.99 -9.91
C ARG A 24 18.64 -13.79 -10.56
N GLU A 25 17.96 -12.65 -10.63
CA GLU A 25 18.52 -11.46 -11.25
C GLU A 25 19.66 -10.85 -10.41
N LEU A 26 19.47 -10.77 -9.08
CA LEU A 26 20.52 -10.33 -8.16
C LEU A 26 21.74 -11.27 -8.18
N THR A 27 21.53 -12.59 -8.24
CA THR A 27 22.63 -13.56 -8.34
C THR A 27 23.36 -13.49 -9.67
N ARG A 28 22.63 -13.24 -10.78
CA ARG A 28 23.21 -12.98 -12.11
C ARG A 28 24.09 -11.73 -12.13
N HIS A 29 23.78 -10.72 -11.32
CA HIS A 29 24.61 -9.53 -11.10
C HIS A 29 25.81 -9.77 -10.16
N GLY A 30 26.04 -11.02 -9.73
CA GLY A 30 27.18 -11.40 -8.90
C GLY A 30 26.96 -11.13 -7.41
N HIS A 31 25.73 -10.85 -6.98
CA HIS A 31 25.40 -10.72 -5.57
C HIS A 31 25.02 -12.07 -4.94
N LYS A 32 25.09 -12.13 -3.61
CA LYS A 32 24.62 -13.30 -2.85
C LYS A 32 23.24 -12.99 -2.31
N VAL A 33 22.31 -13.92 -2.43
CA VAL A 33 20.96 -13.80 -1.86
C VAL A 33 20.81 -14.87 -0.79
N LEU A 34 20.39 -14.46 0.41
CA LEU A 34 20.10 -15.33 1.55
C LEU A 34 18.63 -15.18 1.93
N VAL A 35 17.87 -16.27 1.82
CA VAL A 35 16.42 -16.27 2.06
C VAL A 35 16.13 -17.10 3.30
N GLN A 36 15.29 -16.60 4.20
CA GLN A 36 14.83 -17.40 5.32
C GLN A 36 13.93 -18.53 4.82
N ARG A 37 14.13 -19.75 5.31
CA ARG A 37 13.29 -20.90 4.95
C ARG A 37 11.82 -20.60 5.16
N GLY A 38 11.03 -20.97 4.17
CA GLY A 38 9.59 -20.79 4.17
C GLY A 38 9.10 -19.35 4.00
N ALA A 39 9.98 -18.40 3.64
CA ALA A 39 9.59 -17.00 3.44
C ALA A 39 8.51 -16.82 2.35
N GLY A 40 8.56 -17.63 1.29
CA GLY A 40 7.60 -17.58 0.18
C GLY A 40 6.50 -18.65 0.19
N THR A 41 6.55 -19.61 1.12
CA THR A 41 5.71 -20.83 1.07
C THR A 41 4.22 -20.52 1.08
N ALA A 42 3.78 -19.49 1.82
CA ALA A 42 2.37 -19.13 1.93
C ALA A 42 1.71 -18.75 0.60
N ILE A 43 2.52 -18.37 -0.41
CA ILE A 43 2.04 -17.99 -1.75
C ILE A 43 2.54 -18.93 -2.85
N GLY A 44 3.05 -20.11 -2.47
CA GLY A 44 3.55 -21.13 -3.39
C GLY A 44 4.87 -20.77 -4.07
N LEU A 45 5.75 -20.05 -3.38
CA LEU A 45 7.16 -19.88 -3.76
C LEU A 45 8.00 -20.69 -2.77
N LEU A 46 8.39 -21.88 -3.18
CA LEU A 46 9.02 -22.87 -2.31
C LEU A 46 10.52 -22.61 -2.14
N ASP A 47 11.11 -23.14 -1.07
CA ASP A 47 12.55 -23.05 -0.80
C ASP A 47 13.41 -23.58 -1.96
N ASP A 48 12.92 -24.63 -2.65
CA ASP A 48 13.58 -25.19 -3.83
C ASP A 48 13.58 -24.22 -5.02
N ASP A 49 12.53 -23.39 -5.17
CA ASP A 49 12.48 -22.37 -6.22
C ASP A 49 13.57 -21.31 -6.00
N TYR A 50 13.80 -20.91 -4.75
CA TYR A 50 14.87 -19.97 -4.39
C TYR A 50 16.26 -20.58 -4.58
N THR A 51 16.43 -21.84 -4.18
CA THR A 51 17.71 -22.56 -4.37
C THR A 51 18.01 -22.72 -5.86
N ALA A 52 17.02 -23.08 -6.68
CA ALA A 52 17.15 -23.16 -8.14
C ALA A 52 17.41 -21.80 -8.81
N ALA A 53 17.04 -20.69 -8.15
CA ALA A 53 17.37 -19.32 -8.54
C ALA A 53 18.77 -18.86 -8.07
N GLY A 54 19.52 -19.71 -7.38
CA GLY A 54 20.87 -19.41 -6.90
C GLY A 54 20.94 -18.72 -5.54
N ALA A 55 19.82 -18.63 -4.81
CA ALA A 55 19.83 -18.15 -3.43
C ALA A 55 20.29 -19.25 -2.46
N ALA A 56 20.91 -18.83 -1.36
CA ALA A 56 21.15 -19.67 -0.19
C ALA A 56 19.95 -19.55 0.77
N LEU A 57 19.76 -20.58 1.59
CA LEU A 57 18.72 -20.62 2.62
C LEU A 57 19.35 -20.51 4.02
N CYS A 58 18.62 -19.91 4.96
CA CYS A 58 18.93 -19.93 6.40
C CYS A 58 17.69 -20.21 7.24
N ASP A 59 17.90 -20.69 8.46
CA ASP A 59 16.79 -21.11 9.34
C ASP A 59 16.23 -19.93 10.17
N GLY A 60 17.10 -19.01 10.59
CA GLY A 60 16.75 -17.94 11.53
C GLY A 60 16.86 -16.54 10.92
N ALA A 61 15.95 -15.65 11.36
CA ALA A 61 16.05 -14.22 11.04
C ALA A 61 17.32 -13.60 11.66
N ASP A 62 17.71 -13.99 12.87
CA ASP A 62 18.91 -13.47 13.54
C ASP A 62 20.16 -13.64 12.67
N GLU A 63 20.37 -14.83 12.12
CA GLU A 63 21.49 -15.13 11.23
C GLU A 63 21.44 -14.26 9.96
N LEU A 64 20.26 -14.14 9.36
CA LEU A 64 20.04 -13.38 8.14
C LEU A 64 20.35 -11.89 8.34
N PHE A 65 19.77 -11.28 9.38
CA PHE A 65 20.02 -9.90 9.74
C PHE A 65 21.48 -9.70 10.14
N ALA A 66 22.10 -10.62 10.87
CA ALA A 66 23.52 -10.56 11.26
C ALA A 66 24.50 -10.59 10.06
N ARG A 67 24.12 -11.19 8.93
CA ARG A 67 25.03 -11.37 7.79
C ARG A 67 24.78 -10.39 6.64
N ALA A 68 23.52 -10.05 6.34
CA ALA A 68 23.18 -9.32 5.13
C ALA A 68 23.61 -7.83 5.16
N ASP A 69 24.06 -7.32 4.02
CA ASP A 69 24.35 -5.90 3.81
C ASP A 69 23.05 -5.10 3.53
N MET A 70 22.08 -5.74 2.87
CA MET A 70 20.77 -5.19 2.56
C MET A 70 19.67 -6.19 2.93
N ILE A 71 18.64 -5.71 3.64
CA ILE A 71 17.42 -6.43 3.98
C ILE A 71 16.30 -5.95 3.08
N ILE A 72 15.71 -6.85 2.29
CA ILE A 72 14.51 -6.56 1.50
C ILE A 72 13.30 -7.18 2.19
N LYS A 73 12.36 -6.34 2.60
CA LYS A 73 11.09 -6.72 3.23
C LYS A 73 9.90 -6.17 2.46
N VAL A 74 8.71 -6.61 2.82
CA VAL A 74 7.44 -6.03 2.39
C VAL A 74 7.00 -4.98 3.40
N LYS A 75 6.76 -5.39 4.64
CA LYS A 75 6.26 -4.52 5.71
C LYS A 75 7.38 -3.97 6.57
N GLU A 76 7.03 -3.00 7.38
CA GLU A 76 7.92 -2.42 8.37
C GLU A 76 8.50 -3.51 9.29
N PRO A 77 9.77 -3.38 9.69
CA PRO A 77 10.34 -4.28 10.67
C PRO A 77 9.57 -4.16 11.99
N GLN A 78 9.22 -5.30 12.56
CA GLN A 78 8.60 -5.34 13.89
C GLN A 78 9.65 -5.03 14.97
N PRO A 79 9.27 -4.72 16.22
CA PRO A 79 10.23 -4.29 17.25
C PRO A 79 11.43 -5.23 17.44
N ALA A 80 11.23 -6.54 17.33
CA ALA A 80 12.31 -7.53 17.40
C ALA A 80 13.27 -7.44 16.20
N GLU A 81 12.75 -7.24 14.98
CA GLU A 81 13.56 -7.05 13.77
C GLU A 81 14.32 -5.72 13.79
N CYS A 82 13.70 -4.65 14.31
CA CYS A 82 14.36 -3.35 14.50
C CYS A 82 15.61 -3.47 15.39
N ALA A 83 15.57 -4.32 16.42
CA ALA A 83 16.70 -4.55 17.32
C ALA A 83 17.85 -5.34 16.66
N MET A 84 17.59 -6.04 15.55
CA MET A 84 18.60 -6.79 14.78
C MET A 84 19.31 -5.92 13.73
N LEU A 85 18.73 -4.77 13.37
CA LEU A 85 19.31 -3.84 12.41
C LEU A 85 20.59 -3.21 12.97
N ARG A 86 21.55 -2.97 12.08
CA ARG A 86 22.84 -2.37 12.43
C ARG A 86 23.19 -1.18 11.55
N ARG A 87 24.10 -0.35 12.06
CA ARG A 87 24.65 0.78 11.32
C ARG A 87 25.22 0.36 9.97
N GLY A 88 24.92 1.13 8.92
CA GLY A 88 25.38 0.89 7.55
C GLY A 88 24.63 -0.21 6.78
N GLN A 89 23.76 -0.99 7.44
CA GLN A 89 22.90 -1.96 6.77
C GLN A 89 21.73 -1.24 6.09
N ILE A 90 21.40 -1.65 4.86
CA ILE A 90 20.26 -1.10 4.12
C ILE A 90 19.00 -1.87 4.52
N LEU A 91 17.94 -1.16 4.89
CA LEU A 91 16.59 -1.70 5.01
C LEU A 91 15.75 -1.12 3.87
N TYR A 92 15.19 -2.00 3.04
CA TYR A 92 14.36 -1.62 1.90
C TYR A 92 12.97 -2.28 2.04
N ALA A 93 11.95 -1.49 2.40
CA ALA A 93 10.62 -1.96 2.80
C ALA A 93 9.56 -0.82 2.75
N TYR A 94 8.29 -1.12 2.97
CA TYR A 94 7.33 -0.10 3.43
C TYR A 94 7.63 0.26 4.89
N LEU A 95 7.59 1.55 5.26
CA LEU A 95 7.90 1.97 6.63
C LEU A 95 6.75 2.70 7.33
N HIS A 96 6.02 3.57 6.64
CA HIS A 96 4.90 4.37 7.16
C HIS A 96 5.22 5.06 8.50
N LEU A 97 6.35 5.79 8.56
CA LEU A 97 6.89 6.30 9.83
C LEU A 97 6.08 7.42 10.49
N ALA A 98 5.38 8.25 9.71
CA ALA A 98 4.68 9.42 10.25
C ALA A 98 3.65 9.08 11.36
N PRO A 99 2.81 8.03 11.21
CA PRO A 99 1.90 7.60 12.28
C PRO A 99 2.52 6.68 13.36
N ASP A 100 3.80 6.28 13.26
CA ASP A 100 4.43 5.31 14.17
C ASP A 100 5.73 5.86 14.82
N PRO A 101 5.61 6.65 15.91
CA PRO A 101 6.76 7.22 16.59
C PRO A 101 7.69 6.18 17.23
N GLU A 102 7.17 5.01 17.61
CA GLU A 102 7.96 3.95 18.25
C GLU A 102 8.86 3.25 17.23
N GLN A 103 8.30 2.88 16.07
CA GLN A 103 9.07 2.34 14.96
C GLN A 103 10.13 3.33 14.49
N ALA A 104 9.77 4.62 14.30
CA ALA A 104 10.71 5.64 13.88
C ALA A 104 11.89 5.78 14.87
N ALA A 105 11.61 5.79 16.17
CA ALA A 105 12.64 5.84 17.21
C ALA A 105 13.56 4.61 17.19
N ALA A 106 12.99 3.41 16.97
CA ALA A 106 13.76 2.17 16.88
C ALA A 106 14.69 2.16 15.65
N LEU A 107 14.21 2.60 14.48
CA LEU A 107 15.03 2.71 13.27
C LEU A 107 16.13 3.75 13.41
N VAL A 108 15.83 4.91 14.00
CA VAL A 108 16.83 5.93 14.32
C VAL A 108 17.92 5.34 15.24
N LYS A 109 17.52 4.63 16.30
CA LYS A 109 18.46 4.00 17.23
C LYS A 109 19.37 2.96 16.54
N SER A 110 18.86 2.23 15.55
CA SER A 110 19.66 1.22 14.83
C SER A 110 20.80 1.80 14.01
N GLY A 111 20.68 3.07 13.57
CA GLY A 111 21.62 3.70 12.65
C GLY A 111 21.62 3.11 11.23
N ALA A 112 20.65 2.25 10.88
CA ALA A 112 20.52 1.67 9.55
C ALA A 112 20.17 2.72 8.48
N VAL A 113 20.40 2.36 7.22
CA VAL A 113 20.00 3.15 6.04
C VAL A 113 18.62 2.64 5.60
N CYS A 114 17.57 3.32 6.05
CA CYS A 114 16.19 2.89 5.86
C CYS A 114 15.56 3.63 4.67
N ILE A 115 15.18 2.87 3.65
CA ILE A 115 14.61 3.33 2.38
C ILE A 115 13.17 2.86 2.32
N ALA A 116 12.23 3.81 2.32
CA ALA A 116 10.79 3.55 2.32
C ALA A 116 10.24 3.49 0.89
N TYR A 117 9.63 2.36 0.52
CA TYR A 117 8.98 2.18 -0.79
C TYR A 117 7.99 3.30 -1.11
N GLU A 118 7.14 3.68 -0.16
CA GLU A 118 6.06 4.65 -0.33
C GLU A 118 6.52 6.10 -0.50
N THR A 119 7.82 6.37 -0.35
CA THR A 119 8.41 7.71 -0.55
C THR A 119 9.38 7.77 -1.72
N VAL A 120 9.72 6.64 -2.33
CA VAL A 120 10.41 6.63 -3.62
C VAL A 120 9.47 7.25 -4.65
N THR A 121 9.93 8.34 -5.28
CA THR A 121 9.13 9.08 -6.25
C THR A 121 9.35 8.57 -7.66
N GLY A 122 8.64 9.14 -8.63
CA GLY A 122 8.88 8.93 -10.05
C GLY A 122 8.65 10.22 -10.84
N PRO A 123 8.88 10.19 -12.16
CA PRO A 123 8.66 11.35 -13.01
C PRO A 123 7.25 11.93 -12.84
N GLY A 124 7.15 13.26 -12.77
CA GLY A 124 5.87 13.95 -12.55
C GLY A 124 5.27 13.80 -11.15
N GLY A 125 6.04 13.33 -10.15
CA GLY A 125 5.61 13.27 -8.74
C GLY A 125 4.83 12.00 -8.36
N GLY A 126 4.85 10.97 -9.20
CA GLY A 126 4.23 9.68 -8.88
C GLY A 126 4.97 8.90 -7.79
N LEU A 127 4.33 7.85 -7.27
CA LEU A 127 4.91 6.92 -6.29
C LEU A 127 4.95 5.50 -6.88
N PRO A 128 5.96 5.17 -7.70
CA PRO A 128 5.97 3.96 -8.52
C PRO A 128 6.01 2.67 -7.70
N LEU A 129 6.53 2.70 -6.47
CA LEU A 129 6.56 1.52 -5.60
C LEU A 129 5.31 1.39 -4.75
N LEU A 130 4.51 2.44 -4.60
CA LEU A 130 3.20 2.39 -3.95
C LEU A 130 2.08 2.02 -4.95
N ALA A 131 2.21 2.47 -6.21
CA ALA A 131 1.20 2.31 -7.24
C ALA A 131 0.70 0.86 -7.41
N PRO A 132 1.54 -0.19 -7.47
CA PRO A 132 1.05 -1.57 -7.60
C PRO A 132 0.15 -2.00 -6.43
N MET A 133 0.46 -1.55 -5.21
CA MET A 133 -0.38 -1.86 -4.04
C MET A 133 -1.68 -1.07 -4.08
N SER A 134 -1.65 0.17 -4.55
CA SER A 134 -2.85 0.97 -4.80
C SER A 134 -3.75 0.35 -5.90
N GLU A 135 -3.17 -0.20 -6.97
CA GLU A 135 -3.91 -0.91 -8.02
C GLU A 135 -4.62 -2.15 -7.47
N VAL A 136 -3.91 -2.96 -6.68
CA VAL A 136 -4.49 -4.12 -6.02
C VAL A 136 -5.62 -3.70 -5.06
N ALA A 137 -5.36 -2.74 -4.18
CA ALA A 137 -6.35 -2.29 -3.19
C ALA A 137 -7.59 -1.69 -3.86
N GLY A 138 -7.42 -0.88 -4.90
CA GLY A 138 -8.51 -0.32 -5.69
C GLY A 138 -9.37 -1.39 -6.36
N ARG A 139 -8.76 -2.44 -6.92
CA ARG A 139 -9.52 -3.54 -7.53
C ARG A 139 -10.23 -4.40 -6.48
N MET A 140 -9.55 -4.67 -5.37
CA MET A 140 -10.12 -5.46 -4.27
C MET A 140 -11.25 -4.74 -3.55
N SER A 141 -11.24 -3.40 -3.48
CA SER A 141 -12.29 -2.62 -2.80
C SER A 141 -13.69 -2.94 -3.34
N ILE A 142 -13.81 -3.18 -4.65
CA ILE A 142 -15.06 -3.59 -5.28
C ILE A 142 -15.42 -5.05 -4.98
N GLN A 143 -14.45 -5.96 -4.93
CA GLN A 143 -14.70 -7.36 -4.57
C GLN A 143 -15.22 -7.49 -3.13
N VAL A 144 -14.59 -6.78 -2.19
CA VAL A 144 -15.04 -6.78 -0.80
C VAL A 144 -16.35 -6.04 -0.65
N ALA A 145 -16.56 -4.91 -1.35
CA ALA A 145 -17.85 -4.22 -1.35
C ALA A 145 -18.98 -5.13 -1.87
N ALA A 146 -18.76 -5.84 -2.97
CA ALA A 146 -19.74 -6.76 -3.54
C ALA A 146 -20.09 -7.88 -2.54
N THR A 147 -19.08 -8.45 -1.87
CA THR A 147 -19.29 -9.47 -0.84
C THR A 147 -20.08 -8.89 0.34
N HIS A 148 -19.72 -7.70 0.82
CA HIS A 148 -20.35 -7.08 1.98
C HIS A 148 -21.69 -6.42 1.68
N LEU A 149 -22.09 -6.30 0.41
CA LEU A 149 -23.45 -5.96 0.01
C LEU A 149 -24.43 -7.12 0.21
N GLU A 150 -23.96 -8.37 0.31
CA GLU A 150 -24.83 -9.53 0.48
C GLU A 150 -25.49 -9.56 1.87
N SER A 151 -26.76 -9.99 1.94
CA SER A 151 -27.51 -10.04 3.21
C SER A 151 -26.85 -10.90 4.31
N PRO A 152 -26.26 -12.08 4.02
CA PRO A 152 -25.53 -12.86 5.02
C PRO A 152 -24.30 -12.15 5.60
N ARG A 153 -23.81 -11.10 4.94
CA ARG A 153 -22.69 -10.26 5.39
C ARG A 153 -23.13 -8.96 6.06
N GLY A 154 -24.43 -8.77 6.26
CA GLY A 154 -25.02 -7.58 6.87
C GLY A 154 -25.32 -6.44 5.89
N GLY A 155 -25.06 -6.65 4.60
CA GLY A 155 -25.36 -5.68 3.55
C GLY A 155 -26.82 -5.67 3.11
N ARG A 156 -27.13 -4.75 2.20
CA ARG A 156 -28.47 -4.48 1.67
C ARG A 156 -29.09 -5.63 0.86
N GLY A 157 -28.34 -6.69 0.56
CA GLY A 157 -28.78 -7.82 -0.28
C GLY A 157 -28.75 -7.51 -1.77
N MET A 158 -27.80 -6.69 -2.22
CA MET A 158 -27.74 -6.23 -3.61
C MET A 158 -26.63 -6.92 -4.39
N LEU A 159 -26.98 -7.37 -5.59
CA LEU A 159 -26.00 -7.79 -6.59
C LEU A 159 -25.48 -6.56 -7.34
N MET A 160 -24.15 -6.41 -7.42
CA MET A 160 -23.51 -5.25 -8.08
C MET A 160 -24.09 -4.95 -9.47
N ALA A 161 -24.29 -5.98 -10.30
CA ALA A 161 -24.76 -5.87 -11.68
C ALA A 161 -26.27 -5.66 -11.82
N GLY A 162 -27.05 -5.95 -10.77
CA GLY A 162 -28.48 -6.25 -10.94
C GLY A 162 -28.70 -7.43 -11.90
N VAL A 163 -29.89 -7.48 -12.51
CA VAL A 163 -30.26 -8.40 -13.60
C VAL A 163 -31.27 -7.69 -14.51
N PRO A 164 -31.56 -8.16 -15.74
CA PRO A 164 -32.58 -7.52 -16.58
C PRO A 164 -33.90 -7.28 -15.84
N GLY A 165 -34.33 -6.01 -15.75
CA GLY A 165 -35.52 -5.57 -15.01
C GLY A 165 -35.28 -5.21 -13.53
N VAL A 166 -34.05 -5.37 -13.01
CA VAL A 166 -33.66 -5.06 -11.63
C VAL A 166 -32.44 -4.12 -11.64
N PRO A 167 -32.45 -3.00 -10.90
CA PRO A 167 -31.37 -2.04 -10.93
C PRO A 167 -30.05 -2.60 -10.40
N ALA A 168 -28.94 -2.16 -11.00
CA ALA A 168 -27.58 -2.36 -10.52
C ALA A 168 -27.29 -1.51 -9.28
N ALA A 169 -26.29 -1.90 -8.49
CA ALA A 169 -25.84 -1.10 -7.35
C ALA A 169 -25.19 0.21 -7.81
N HIS A 170 -25.37 1.28 -7.04
CA HIS A 170 -24.68 2.54 -7.23
C HIS A 170 -23.39 2.60 -6.42
N VAL A 171 -22.26 2.63 -7.13
CA VAL A 171 -20.92 2.76 -6.56
C VAL A 171 -20.43 4.20 -6.74
N VAL A 172 -20.12 4.85 -5.63
CA VAL A 172 -19.46 6.16 -5.61
C VAL A 172 -17.99 5.98 -5.22
N VAL A 173 -17.09 6.56 -6.00
CA VAL A 173 -15.63 6.54 -5.75
C VAL A 173 -15.15 7.94 -5.45
N LEU A 174 -14.61 8.15 -4.24
CA LEU A 174 -14.03 9.42 -3.81
C LEU A 174 -12.52 9.39 -4.06
N GLY A 175 -12.06 10.07 -5.11
CA GLY A 175 -10.68 10.10 -5.57
C GLY A 175 -10.49 9.35 -6.90
N ALA A 176 -9.89 10.01 -7.88
CA ALA A 176 -9.65 9.52 -9.24
C ALA A 176 -8.18 9.09 -9.48
N GLY A 177 -7.41 8.91 -8.40
CA GLY A 177 -6.04 8.40 -8.44
C GLY A 177 -5.95 6.92 -8.83
N VAL A 178 -4.83 6.27 -8.48
CA VAL A 178 -4.57 4.87 -8.83
C VAL A 178 -5.62 3.93 -8.21
N VAL A 179 -5.89 4.08 -6.90
CA VAL A 179 -6.93 3.30 -6.20
C VAL A 179 -8.29 3.48 -6.87
N GLY A 180 -8.71 4.74 -7.07
CA GLY A 180 -10.00 5.05 -7.67
C GLY A 180 -10.13 4.49 -9.09
N THR A 181 -9.07 4.57 -9.89
CA THR A 181 -9.05 4.00 -11.24
C THR A 181 -9.20 2.48 -11.21
N GLY A 182 -8.51 1.79 -10.30
CA GLY A 182 -8.68 0.34 -10.09
C GLY A 182 -10.10 -0.03 -9.67
N ALA A 183 -10.71 0.76 -8.79
CA ALA A 183 -12.09 0.58 -8.36
C ALA A 183 -13.09 0.79 -9.51
N LEU A 184 -12.91 1.85 -10.31
CA LEU A 184 -13.71 2.12 -11.50
C LEU A 184 -13.67 0.96 -12.49
N GLN A 185 -12.47 0.45 -12.81
CA GLN A 185 -12.31 -0.69 -13.73
C GLN A 185 -13.13 -1.90 -13.28
N MET A 186 -13.06 -2.24 -11.99
CA MET A 186 -13.79 -3.38 -11.45
C MET A 186 -15.29 -3.14 -11.38
N ALA A 187 -15.73 -1.97 -10.89
CA ALA A 187 -17.14 -1.64 -10.75
C ALA A 187 -17.87 -1.61 -12.10
N VAL A 188 -17.27 -0.97 -13.11
CA VAL A 188 -17.80 -0.97 -14.49
C VAL A 188 -17.82 -2.38 -15.07
N GLY A 189 -16.76 -3.17 -14.83
CA GLY A 189 -16.67 -4.57 -15.28
C GLY A 189 -17.74 -5.47 -14.68
N LEU A 190 -18.12 -5.24 -13.42
CA LEU A 190 -19.24 -5.92 -12.76
C LEU A 190 -20.62 -5.37 -13.15
N GLY A 191 -20.70 -4.33 -13.99
CA GLY A 191 -21.97 -3.77 -14.45
C GLY A 191 -22.66 -2.84 -13.44
N ALA A 192 -21.95 -2.34 -12.42
CA ALA A 192 -22.49 -1.36 -11.50
C ALA A 192 -22.73 0.00 -12.18
N ARG A 193 -23.62 0.82 -11.60
CA ARG A 193 -23.69 2.25 -11.91
C ARG A 193 -22.59 2.96 -11.13
N VAL A 194 -21.74 3.75 -11.79
CA VAL A 194 -20.54 4.29 -11.15
C VAL A 194 -20.43 5.80 -11.29
N THR A 195 -20.17 6.47 -10.17
CA THR A 195 -19.86 7.91 -10.11
C THR A 195 -18.50 8.10 -9.45
N VAL A 196 -17.60 8.87 -10.07
CA VAL A 196 -16.30 9.24 -9.48
C VAL A 196 -16.23 10.74 -9.22
N LEU A 197 -15.76 11.08 -8.01
CA LEU A 197 -15.54 12.45 -7.58
C LEU A 197 -14.05 12.71 -7.43
N ASP A 198 -13.58 13.83 -7.98
CA ASP A 198 -12.21 14.34 -7.76
C ASP A 198 -12.17 15.87 -7.94
N THR A 199 -11.20 16.54 -7.32
CA THR A 199 -10.99 17.99 -7.52
C THR A 199 -10.23 18.29 -8.82
N ASN A 200 -9.49 17.31 -9.35
CA ASN A 200 -8.72 17.42 -10.57
C ASN A 200 -9.56 17.10 -11.81
N VAL A 201 -10.13 18.14 -12.41
CA VAL A 201 -10.91 18.06 -13.66
C VAL A 201 -10.09 17.45 -14.82
N GLY A 202 -8.78 17.67 -14.86
CA GLY A 202 -7.91 17.04 -15.86
C GLY A 202 -7.91 15.51 -15.73
N ARG A 203 -7.86 14.99 -14.50
CA ARG A 203 -7.95 13.56 -14.23
C ARG A 203 -9.34 13.00 -14.55
N LEU A 204 -10.40 13.71 -14.17
CA LEU A 204 -11.77 13.33 -14.52
C LEU A 204 -11.97 13.23 -16.04
N ARG A 205 -11.46 14.20 -16.81
CA ARG A 205 -11.49 14.17 -18.28
C ARG A 205 -10.77 12.96 -18.86
N GLN A 206 -9.63 12.55 -18.29
CA GLN A 206 -8.94 11.35 -18.73
C GLN A 206 -9.79 10.08 -18.50
N LEU A 207 -10.43 9.97 -17.34
CA LEU A 207 -11.28 8.82 -17.03
C LEU A 207 -12.55 8.79 -17.90
N ASP A 208 -13.16 9.94 -18.16
CA ASP A 208 -14.28 10.08 -19.08
C ASP A 208 -13.90 9.59 -20.49
N LEU A 209 -12.71 9.92 -21.00
CA LEU A 209 -12.24 9.40 -22.29
C LEU A 209 -12.01 7.88 -22.30
N ILE A 210 -11.56 7.31 -21.17
CA ILE A 210 -11.26 5.87 -21.05
C ILE A 210 -12.55 5.04 -20.96
N PHE A 211 -13.49 5.48 -20.13
CA PHE A 211 -14.72 4.74 -19.85
C PHE A 211 -15.92 5.21 -20.67
N ALA A 212 -15.78 6.30 -21.41
CA ALA A 212 -16.84 6.94 -22.17
C ALA A 212 -18.09 7.15 -21.30
N ASN A 213 -19.25 6.85 -21.86
CA ASN A 213 -20.56 6.97 -21.20
C ASN A 213 -20.84 5.93 -20.10
N ARG A 214 -19.84 5.18 -19.63
CA ARG A 214 -20.02 4.12 -18.62
C ARG A 214 -19.86 4.60 -17.17
N ILE A 215 -19.33 5.81 -16.97
CA ILE A 215 -19.18 6.42 -15.65
C ILE A 215 -19.75 7.84 -15.65
N ALA A 216 -20.14 8.33 -14.48
CA ALA A 216 -20.33 9.75 -14.25
C ALA A 216 -19.08 10.33 -13.56
N THR A 217 -18.54 11.42 -14.10
CA THR A 217 -17.45 12.16 -13.46
C THR A 217 -17.96 13.46 -12.87
N VAL A 218 -17.70 13.71 -11.60
CA VAL A 218 -18.23 14.88 -10.87
C VAL A 218 -17.08 15.62 -10.18
N CYS A 219 -17.06 16.95 -10.29
CA CYS A 219 -16.08 17.76 -9.57
C CYS A 219 -16.38 17.72 -8.07
N SER A 220 -15.38 17.36 -7.27
CA SER A 220 -15.54 17.15 -5.84
C SER A 220 -15.61 18.47 -5.06
N ASN A 221 -16.71 18.67 -4.35
CA ASN A 221 -16.92 19.70 -3.34
C ASN A 221 -17.91 19.19 -2.26
N ALA A 222 -18.08 19.93 -1.17
CA ALA A 222 -18.90 19.50 -0.03
C ALA A 222 -20.33 19.09 -0.43
N GLN A 223 -20.98 19.86 -1.31
CA GLN A 223 -22.34 19.57 -1.78
C GLN A 223 -22.39 18.27 -2.60
N THR A 224 -21.50 18.15 -3.59
CA THR A 224 -21.48 16.96 -4.47
C THR A 224 -21.13 15.67 -3.72
N ILE A 225 -20.29 15.75 -2.68
CA ILE A 225 -19.99 14.60 -1.82
C ILE A 225 -21.24 14.19 -1.02
N ASP A 226 -21.93 15.14 -0.39
CA ASP A 226 -23.16 14.86 0.38
C ASP A 226 -24.23 14.18 -0.50
N GLU A 227 -24.49 14.75 -1.67
CA GLU A 227 -25.48 14.22 -2.62
C GLU A 227 -25.10 12.81 -3.11
N ALA A 228 -23.83 12.59 -3.46
CA ALA A 228 -23.36 11.30 -3.95
C ALA A 228 -23.38 10.22 -2.87
N VAL A 229 -22.92 10.52 -1.65
CA VAL A 229 -22.89 9.58 -0.52
C VAL A 229 -24.30 9.13 -0.15
N ARG A 230 -25.27 10.06 -0.11
CA ARG A 230 -26.66 9.76 0.22
C ARG A 230 -27.34 8.80 -0.76
N ASP A 231 -27.03 8.91 -2.05
CA ASP A 231 -27.59 8.04 -3.10
C ASP A 231 -26.82 6.73 -3.33
N ALA A 232 -25.66 6.57 -2.69
CA ALA A 232 -24.79 5.41 -2.89
C ALA A 232 -25.31 4.16 -2.17
N ASP A 233 -25.16 3.00 -2.84
CA ASP A 233 -25.22 1.70 -2.16
C ASP A 233 -23.82 1.27 -1.68
N VAL A 234 -22.77 1.75 -2.37
CA VAL A 234 -21.36 1.57 -2.01
C VAL A 234 -20.60 2.88 -2.15
N VAL A 235 -19.79 3.24 -1.15
CA VAL A 235 -18.82 4.33 -1.25
C VAL A 235 -17.40 3.80 -1.07
N ILE A 236 -16.52 4.06 -2.03
CA ILE A 236 -15.10 3.73 -1.96
C ILE A 236 -14.31 5.00 -1.65
N GLY A 237 -13.69 5.02 -0.48
CA GLY A 237 -12.74 6.05 -0.07
C GLY A 237 -11.36 5.79 -0.67
N ALA A 238 -10.96 6.57 -1.67
CA ALA A 238 -9.76 6.36 -2.47
C ALA A 238 -8.86 7.61 -2.53
N VAL A 239 -8.98 8.51 -1.56
CA VAL A 239 -8.16 9.72 -1.46
C VAL A 239 -6.87 9.46 -0.69
N LEU A 240 -5.78 10.01 -1.21
CA LEU A 240 -4.43 9.84 -0.69
C LEU A 240 -3.71 11.19 -0.74
N VAL A 241 -3.08 11.57 0.37
CA VAL A 241 -2.12 12.67 0.40
C VAL A 241 -0.75 12.08 0.72
N PRO A 242 0.21 12.05 -0.23
CA PRO A 242 1.52 11.45 0.00
C PRO A 242 2.20 11.94 1.28
N GLY A 243 2.53 11.00 2.18
CA GLY A 243 3.28 11.29 3.42
C GLY A 243 2.51 12.06 4.50
N ALA A 244 1.20 12.26 4.35
CA ALA A 244 0.34 12.95 5.33
C ALA A 244 -0.90 12.10 5.65
N SER A 245 -1.66 12.51 6.68
CA SER A 245 -2.94 11.87 7.00
C SER A 245 -4.00 12.15 5.93
N ALA A 246 -4.88 11.19 5.67
CA ALA A 246 -5.97 11.36 4.74
C ALA A 246 -6.99 12.42 5.25
N PRO A 247 -7.52 13.29 4.37
CA PRO A 247 -8.58 14.22 4.75
C PRO A 247 -9.88 13.46 5.04
N ARG A 248 -10.60 13.87 6.10
CA ARG A 248 -11.94 13.37 6.42
C ARG A 248 -12.95 14.04 5.49
N LEU A 249 -13.35 13.33 4.44
CA LEU A 249 -14.26 13.84 3.40
C LEU A 249 -15.72 13.53 3.70
N VAL A 250 -15.99 12.38 4.32
CA VAL A 250 -17.34 11.93 4.64
C VAL A 250 -17.55 12.03 6.15
N THR A 251 -18.46 12.90 6.55
CA THR A 251 -18.75 13.15 7.96
C THR A 251 -19.66 12.06 8.53
N ARG A 252 -19.72 11.96 9.85
CA ARG A 252 -20.69 11.07 10.52
C ARG A 252 -22.14 11.39 10.11
N ASP A 253 -22.47 12.67 9.97
CA ASP A 253 -23.81 13.09 9.56
C ASP A 253 -24.15 12.57 8.16
N MET A 254 -23.21 12.61 7.22
CA MET A 254 -23.40 12.03 5.87
C MET A 254 -23.65 10.52 5.95
N ILE A 255 -22.89 9.77 6.78
CA ILE A 255 -23.09 8.33 6.99
C ILE A 255 -24.51 8.03 7.49
N ALA A 256 -25.04 8.83 8.42
CA ALA A 256 -26.39 8.65 8.95
C ALA A 256 -27.50 8.89 7.91
N THR A 257 -27.21 9.58 6.80
CA THR A 257 -28.16 9.76 5.69
C THR A 257 -28.16 8.60 4.68
N MET A 258 -27.18 7.71 4.74
CA MET A 258 -27.07 6.59 3.82
C MET A 258 -28.17 5.55 4.08
N ARG A 259 -28.42 4.74 3.06
CA ARG A 259 -29.37 3.63 3.17
C ARG A 259 -28.83 2.55 4.12
N ALA A 260 -29.68 2.02 4.99
CA ALA A 260 -29.32 0.86 5.80
C ALA A 260 -28.87 -0.32 4.92
N GLY A 261 -27.77 -0.96 5.33
CA GLY A 261 -27.08 -2.02 4.59
C GLY A 261 -26.16 -1.53 3.47
N ALA A 262 -26.02 -0.21 3.25
CA ALA A 262 -24.99 0.33 2.38
C ALA A 262 -23.59 -0.01 2.92
N VAL A 263 -22.60 0.00 2.03
CA VAL A 263 -21.22 -0.37 2.37
C VAL A 263 -20.29 0.80 2.10
N VAL A 264 -19.43 1.12 3.05
CA VAL A 264 -18.28 2.02 2.84
C VAL A 264 -16.99 1.23 2.95
N VAL A 265 -16.10 1.43 1.99
CA VAL A 265 -14.78 0.80 1.96
C VAL A 265 -13.73 1.90 2.02
N ASP A 266 -13.02 1.99 3.15
CA ASP A 266 -11.98 3.00 3.33
C ASP A 266 -10.61 2.42 2.98
N VAL A 267 -10.21 2.61 1.72
CA VAL A 267 -8.88 2.19 1.26
C VAL A 267 -7.79 3.12 1.80
N ALA A 268 -8.15 4.34 2.23
CA ALA A 268 -7.23 5.32 2.82
C ALA A 268 -6.97 5.06 4.31
N ILE A 269 -7.46 3.96 4.88
CA ILE A 269 -7.36 3.66 6.31
C ILE A 269 -5.92 3.57 6.83
N ASP A 270 -4.99 3.17 5.96
CA ASP A 270 -3.55 3.12 6.27
C ASP A 270 -2.96 4.48 6.67
N GLN A 271 -3.66 5.57 6.34
CA GLN A 271 -3.28 6.95 6.66
C GLN A 271 -4.33 7.65 7.52
N GLY A 272 -5.08 6.87 8.30
CA GLY A 272 -6.11 7.34 9.21
C GLY A 272 -7.53 7.21 8.67
N GLY A 273 -7.71 7.12 7.35
CA GLY A 273 -9.02 6.97 6.71
C GLY A 273 -9.68 8.29 6.32
N CYS A 274 -10.58 8.23 5.34
CA CYS A 274 -11.26 9.40 4.77
C CYS A 274 -12.73 9.55 5.20
N PHE A 275 -13.26 8.63 5.99
CA PHE A 275 -14.54 8.75 6.69
C PHE A 275 -14.29 9.11 8.16
N GLU A 276 -15.08 10.00 8.77
CA GLU A 276 -14.93 10.32 10.21
C GLU A 276 -15.18 9.13 11.14
N THR A 277 -16.02 8.19 10.69
CA THR A 277 -16.41 6.97 11.41
C THR A 277 -15.42 5.82 11.22
N SER A 278 -14.37 6.00 10.43
CA SER A 278 -13.33 5.00 10.15
C SER A 278 -12.43 4.71 11.35
N HIS A 279 -12.22 3.43 11.63
CA HIS A 279 -11.09 2.94 12.42
C HIS A 279 -10.57 1.63 11.80
N ALA A 280 -9.27 1.38 11.96
CA ALA A 280 -8.61 0.24 11.31
C ALA A 280 -9.17 -1.10 11.81
N THR A 281 -9.48 -1.97 10.87
CA THR A 281 -9.91 -3.35 11.10
C THR A 281 -8.87 -4.35 10.58
N THR A 282 -9.13 -5.64 10.75
CA THR A 282 -8.22 -6.72 10.33
C THR A 282 -8.91 -7.69 9.39
N HIS A 283 -8.16 -8.53 8.67
CA HIS A 283 -8.76 -9.59 7.85
C HIS A 283 -9.63 -10.57 8.67
N ALA A 284 -9.35 -10.74 9.97
CA ALA A 284 -10.12 -11.62 10.85
C ALA A 284 -11.47 -11.01 11.28
N ALA A 285 -11.51 -9.70 11.45
CA ALA A 285 -12.71 -8.93 11.80
C ALA A 285 -12.79 -7.70 10.88
N PRO A 286 -13.17 -7.86 9.60
CA PRO A 286 -12.95 -6.85 8.57
C PRO A 286 -13.94 -5.68 8.62
N THR A 287 -15.09 -5.88 9.25
CA THR A 287 -16.19 -4.91 9.21
C THR A 287 -16.81 -4.63 10.57
N TYR A 288 -17.40 -3.45 10.68
CA TYR A 288 -18.30 -3.04 11.76
C TYR A 288 -19.47 -2.23 11.16
N VAL A 289 -20.47 -1.90 11.97
CA VAL A 289 -21.66 -1.15 11.53
C VAL A 289 -21.77 0.16 12.29
N VAL A 290 -22.01 1.26 11.57
CA VAL A 290 -22.31 2.58 12.14
C VAL A 290 -23.55 3.11 11.46
N ASP A 291 -24.56 3.48 12.23
CA ASP A 291 -25.82 4.07 11.74
C ASP A 291 -26.48 3.23 10.60
N GLY A 292 -26.35 1.90 10.69
CA GLY A 292 -26.87 0.94 9.71
C GLY A 292 -26.00 0.71 8.47
N VAL A 293 -24.84 1.35 8.38
CA VAL A 293 -23.88 1.27 7.26
C VAL A 293 -22.70 0.37 7.62
N VAL A 294 -22.41 -0.60 6.76
CA VAL A 294 -21.28 -1.54 6.92
C VAL A 294 -19.99 -0.83 6.54
N HIS A 295 -19.04 -0.77 7.47
CA HIS A 295 -17.71 -0.19 7.25
C HIS A 295 -16.70 -1.31 7.05
N TYR A 296 -15.94 -1.25 5.96
CA TYR A 296 -14.76 -2.08 5.71
C TYR A 296 -13.51 -1.19 5.74
N CYS A 297 -12.62 -1.44 6.70
CA CYS A 297 -11.48 -0.57 6.98
C CYS A 297 -10.18 -1.37 7.22
N VAL A 298 -9.93 -2.41 6.40
CA VAL A 298 -8.76 -3.29 6.59
C VAL A 298 -7.48 -2.63 6.08
N ALA A 299 -6.54 -2.34 6.98
CA ALA A 299 -5.27 -1.64 6.72
C ALA A 299 -4.16 -2.45 5.97
N ASN A 300 -4.54 -3.54 5.31
CA ASN A 300 -3.61 -4.32 4.49
C ASN A 300 -4.36 -5.13 3.44
N MET A 301 -5.26 -4.49 2.69
CA MET A 301 -6.07 -5.19 1.68
C MET A 301 -5.23 -6.05 0.73
N PRO A 302 -4.09 -5.57 0.18
CA PRO A 302 -3.27 -6.37 -0.74
C PRO A 302 -2.68 -7.64 -0.11
N GLY A 303 -2.59 -7.72 1.22
CA GLY A 303 -2.15 -8.92 1.94
C GLY A 303 -3.06 -10.14 1.74
N ALA A 304 -4.36 -9.94 1.49
CA ALA A 304 -5.29 -11.05 1.24
C ALA A 304 -5.11 -11.70 -0.15
N VAL A 305 -4.50 -11.01 -1.11
CA VAL A 305 -4.12 -11.56 -2.43
C VAL A 305 -2.60 -11.58 -2.60
N ALA A 306 -1.91 -12.02 -1.55
CA ALA A 306 -0.47 -11.92 -1.40
C ALA A 306 0.33 -12.44 -2.61
N ARG A 307 -0.13 -13.49 -3.30
CA ARG A 307 0.54 -13.97 -4.51
C ARG A 307 0.60 -12.87 -5.57
N THR A 308 -0.55 -12.33 -5.97
CA THR A 308 -0.64 -11.21 -6.94
C THR A 308 0.18 -10.02 -6.48
N SER A 309 0.01 -9.63 -5.22
CA SER A 309 0.67 -8.46 -4.64
C SER A 309 2.19 -8.61 -4.57
N THR A 310 2.72 -9.79 -4.24
CA THR A 310 4.17 -10.04 -4.22
C THR A 310 4.78 -9.82 -5.59
N PHE A 311 4.18 -10.38 -6.65
CA PHE A 311 4.69 -10.20 -8.01
C PHE A 311 4.58 -8.74 -8.46
N ALA A 312 3.44 -8.09 -8.21
CA ALA A 312 3.23 -6.70 -8.56
C ALA A 312 4.26 -5.77 -7.88
N LEU A 313 4.51 -5.97 -6.58
CA LEU A 313 5.50 -5.21 -5.82
C LEU A 313 6.91 -5.48 -6.35
N ASN A 314 7.29 -6.74 -6.53
CA ASN A 314 8.63 -7.13 -6.97
C ASN A 314 8.99 -6.56 -8.35
N ASN A 315 8.02 -6.54 -9.27
CA ASN A 315 8.24 -5.95 -10.60
C ASN A 315 8.59 -4.46 -10.52
N ALA A 316 8.08 -3.74 -9.52
CA ALA A 316 8.37 -2.33 -9.30
C ALA A 316 9.67 -2.10 -8.49
N THR A 317 9.95 -2.94 -7.49
CA THR A 317 11.08 -2.74 -6.58
C THR A 317 12.41 -3.28 -7.11
N LEU A 318 12.40 -4.29 -7.99
CA LEU A 318 13.62 -4.99 -8.42
C LEU A 318 14.66 -4.07 -9.06
N GLY A 319 14.25 -3.10 -9.88
CA GLY A 319 15.17 -2.17 -10.54
C GLY A 319 15.97 -1.33 -9.53
N HIS A 320 15.31 -0.80 -8.50
CA HIS A 320 15.97 -0.05 -7.42
C HIS A 320 16.79 -0.97 -6.52
N ALA A 321 16.33 -2.19 -6.23
CA ALA A 321 17.10 -3.17 -5.47
C ALA A 321 18.42 -3.52 -6.17
N LEU A 322 18.42 -3.70 -7.49
CA LEU A 322 19.63 -3.90 -8.30
C LEU A 322 20.54 -2.67 -8.26
N ALA A 323 19.98 -1.46 -8.44
CA ALA A 323 20.77 -0.23 -8.38
C ALA A 323 21.46 -0.04 -7.02
N LEU A 324 20.75 -0.29 -5.92
CA LEU A 324 21.30 -0.30 -4.57
C LEU A 324 22.39 -1.37 -4.43
N ALA A 325 22.17 -2.56 -4.98
CA ALA A 325 23.08 -3.68 -4.85
C ALA A 325 24.38 -3.54 -5.67
N ASP A 326 24.27 -3.03 -6.88
CA ASP A 326 25.38 -2.82 -7.82
C ASP A 326 26.27 -1.64 -7.41
N LYS A 327 25.66 -0.55 -6.95
CA LYS A 327 26.35 0.74 -6.73
C LYS A 327 26.59 1.08 -5.27
N GLY A 328 25.87 0.43 -4.34
CA GLY A 328 25.71 0.90 -2.97
C GLY A 328 24.78 2.11 -2.86
N TRP A 329 24.20 2.33 -1.68
CA TRP A 329 23.13 3.33 -1.50
C TRP A 329 23.58 4.76 -1.82
N LYS A 330 24.80 5.17 -1.43
CA LYS A 330 25.29 6.53 -1.69
C LYS A 330 25.33 6.86 -3.18
N ARG A 331 25.96 6.01 -3.98
CA ARG A 331 26.07 6.24 -5.43
C ARG A 331 24.74 6.07 -6.14
N ALA A 332 23.94 5.07 -5.76
CA ALA A 332 22.60 4.86 -6.32
C ALA A 332 21.71 6.10 -6.14
N MET A 333 21.70 6.71 -4.95
CA MET A 333 20.91 7.91 -4.64
C MET A 333 21.53 9.21 -5.19
N ALA A 334 22.84 9.25 -5.42
CA ALA A 334 23.47 10.37 -6.13
C ALA A 334 23.06 10.37 -7.61
N ASP A 335 22.99 9.20 -8.23
CA ASP A 335 22.59 9.02 -9.64
C ASP A 335 21.06 9.18 -9.84
N ASP A 336 20.27 8.83 -8.83
CA ASP A 336 18.81 8.82 -8.91
C ASP A 336 18.15 9.65 -7.80
N PRO A 337 17.67 10.89 -8.10
CA PRO A 337 16.99 11.72 -7.12
C PRO A 337 15.64 11.14 -6.67
N HIS A 338 15.02 10.25 -7.46
CA HIS A 338 13.76 9.61 -7.11
C HIS A 338 13.97 8.53 -6.05
N LEU A 339 15.00 7.71 -6.20
CA LEU A 339 15.43 6.77 -5.17
C LEU A 339 15.90 7.49 -3.90
N ARG A 340 16.62 8.61 -4.05
CA ARG A 340 17.04 9.46 -2.92
C ARG A 340 15.87 9.97 -2.09
N ALA A 341 14.76 10.33 -2.72
CA ALA A 341 13.53 10.73 -2.01
C ALA A 341 12.99 9.62 -1.09
N GLY A 342 13.34 8.36 -1.37
CA GLY A 342 13.02 7.20 -0.54
C GLY A 342 13.80 7.11 0.78
N LEU A 343 14.91 7.84 0.95
CA LEU A 343 15.72 7.78 2.17
C LEU A 343 14.96 8.43 3.33
N ASN A 344 14.63 7.65 4.36
CA ASN A 344 13.80 8.09 5.47
C ASN A 344 14.57 8.17 6.78
N VAL A 345 15.44 7.20 7.05
CA VAL A 345 16.35 7.21 8.21
C VAL A 345 17.75 6.85 7.73
N CYS A 346 18.76 7.57 8.20
CA CYS A 346 20.16 7.24 7.93
C CYS A 346 21.01 7.65 9.12
N ASP A 347 21.87 6.75 9.62
CA ASP A 347 22.88 7.09 10.65
C ASP A 347 22.31 7.88 11.84
N GLY A 348 21.09 7.52 12.29
CA GLY A 348 20.43 8.15 13.43
C GLY A 348 19.67 9.46 13.14
N HIS A 349 19.52 9.84 11.88
CA HIS A 349 18.79 11.05 11.48
C HIS A 349 17.57 10.71 10.63
N ILE A 350 16.49 11.47 10.82
CA ILE A 350 15.33 11.43 9.93
C ILE A 350 15.61 12.33 8.74
N THR A 351 15.48 11.76 7.54
CA THR A 351 15.87 12.37 6.27
C THR A 351 14.70 12.65 5.33
N TYR A 352 13.48 12.37 5.79
CA TYR A 352 12.25 12.71 5.09
C TYR A 352 11.47 13.76 5.87
N GLU A 353 11.31 14.95 5.28
CA GLU A 353 10.82 16.15 5.97
C GLU A 353 9.43 15.97 6.58
N ALA A 354 8.47 15.39 5.86
CA ALA A 354 7.11 15.21 6.38
C ALA A 354 7.05 14.28 7.60
N VAL A 355 7.92 13.26 7.65
CA VAL A 355 8.04 12.38 8.83
C VAL A 355 8.66 13.13 10.01
N ALA A 356 9.70 13.94 9.77
CA ALA A 356 10.31 14.76 10.82
C ALA A 356 9.31 15.75 11.42
N GLN A 357 8.52 16.42 10.57
CA GLN A 357 7.46 17.35 10.99
C GLN A 357 6.35 16.64 11.78
N ALA A 358 5.83 15.51 11.26
CA ALA A 358 4.77 14.74 11.92
C ALA A 358 5.19 14.24 13.31
N LEU A 359 6.46 13.88 13.49
CA LEU A 359 7.01 13.34 14.73
C LEU A 359 7.64 14.39 15.65
N GLY A 360 7.70 15.67 15.24
CA GLY A 360 8.37 16.74 15.98
C GLY A 360 9.87 16.50 16.20
N ARG A 361 10.55 15.93 15.20
CA ARG A 361 11.98 15.55 15.24
C ARG A 361 12.84 16.45 14.33
N PRO A 362 14.16 16.58 14.59
CA PRO A 362 15.07 17.26 13.67
C PRO A 362 15.10 16.59 12.29
N TYR A 363 15.03 17.42 11.24
CA TYR A 363 15.17 17.00 9.85
C TYR A 363 16.61 17.24 9.37
N VAL A 364 17.20 16.24 8.70
CA VAL A 364 18.47 16.38 7.98
C VAL A 364 18.25 16.03 6.51
N PRO A 365 18.57 16.92 5.55
CA PRO A 365 18.40 16.61 4.14
C PRO A 365 19.13 15.33 3.72
N ALA A 366 18.46 14.48 2.93
CA ALA A 366 19.06 13.24 2.42
C ALA A 366 20.36 13.48 1.63
N THR A 367 20.52 14.66 0.99
CA THR A 367 21.75 15.07 0.28
C THR A 367 22.97 15.14 1.19
N ASP A 368 22.79 15.53 2.45
CA ASP A 368 23.88 15.73 3.40
C ASP A 368 24.44 14.38 3.87
N MET A 369 23.63 13.32 3.79
CA MET A 369 24.02 11.95 4.12
C MET A 369 24.83 11.26 3.02
N LEU A 370 24.80 11.80 1.80
CA LEU A 370 25.52 11.25 0.65
C LEU A 370 26.98 11.71 0.58
N ALA A 371 27.35 12.73 1.36
CA ALA A 371 28.69 13.31 1.41
C ALA A 371 29.77 12.34 1.88
#